data_AF-A0A7J6TWB6-F1
#
_entry.id   AF-A0A7J6TWB6-F1
#
_cell.length_a   1.000
_cell.length_b   1.000
_cell.length_c   1.000
_cell.angle_alpha   90.00
_cell.angle_beta   90.00
_cell.angle_gamma   90.00
#
_symmetry.space_group_name_H-M   'P 1'
#
loop_
_entity.id
_entity.type
_entity.pdbx_description
1 polymer ?
#
loop_
_entity_poly.entity_id
_entity_poly.type
_entity_poly.pdbx_seq_one_letter_code
_entity_poly.pdbx_strand_id
1 'polypeptide(L)'
;MVVCDDLYERLVYDGDVHYALAGVCSPTVRDRIITIGGFSKAFAMTGLRLGYAVCSDDKWIKGMGKILGQITGCACTASQAGGLAAL
;
A
#
# COMPACT_ATOMS: atom_id res chain seq x y z
N MET A 1 10.05 -13.84 -2.79
CA MET A 1 9.01 -12.79 -2.84
C MET A 1 9.25 -11.85 -1.68
N VAL A 2 9.04 -10.55 -1.87
CA VAL A 2 9.24 -9.54 -0.83
C VAL A 2 7.94 -8.76 -0.65
N VAL A 3 7.49 -8.62 0.59
CA VAL A 3 6.38 -7.76 0.96
C VAL A 3 6.98 -6.59 1.72
N CYS A 4 6.91 -5.39 1.13
CA CYS A 4 7.41 -4.16 1.71
C CYS A 4 6.25 -3.45 2.40
N ASP A 5 6.33 -3.28 3.72
CA ASP A 5 5.39 -2.45 4.46
C ASP A 5 5.93 -1.02 4.51
N ASP A 6 5.47 -0.20 3.57
CA ASP A 6 5.88 1.19 3.38
C ASP A 6 4.85 2.15 4.01
N LEU A 7 4.09 1.72 5.04
CA LEU A 7 3.07 2.55 5.69
C LEU A 7 3.63 3.87 6.26
N TYR A 8 4.92 3.90 6.57
CA TYR A 8 5.63 5.04 7.12
C TYR A 8 6.48 5.79 6.07
N GLU A 9 6.29 5.57 4.77
CA GLU A 9 7.10 6.17 3.69
C GLU A 9 7.27 7.70 3.79
N ARG A 10 6.31 8.40 4.41
CA ARG A 10 6.32 9.87 4.57
C ARG A 10 6.89 10.35 5.91
N LEU A 11 7.13 9.45 6.86
CA LEU A 11 7.68 9.79 8.18
C LEU A 11 9.20 9.59 8.18
N VAL A 12 9.89 10.34 7.32
CA VAL A 12 11.36 10.41 7.25
C VAL A 12 11.86 11.72 7.85
N TYR A 13 13.03 11.69 8.48
CA TYR A 13 13.58 12.82 9.24
C TYR A 13 15.03 13.09 8.81
N ASP A 14 15.60 14.19 9.29
CA ASP A 14 17.04 14.50 9.15
C ASP A 14 17.57 14.58 7.70
N GLY A 15 16.67 14.85 6.75
CA GLY A 15 17.01 14.94 5.32
C GLY A 15 17.06 13.59 4.60
N ASP A 16 16.73 12.49 5.28
CA ASP A 16 16.65 11.18 4.66
C ASP A 16 15.49 11.07 3.67
N VAL A 17 15.65 10.19 2.69
CA VAL A 17 14.66 9.93 1.64
C VAL A 17 14.29 8.45 1.67
N HIS A 18 13.00 8.17 1.78
CA HIS A 18 12.48 6.81 1.59
C HIS A 18 12.51 6.46 0.10
N TYR A 19 13.04 5.28 -0.20
CA TYR A 19 13.01 4.70 -1.54
C TYR A 19 12.19 3.42 -1.51
N ALA A 20 11.03 3.44 -2.15
CA ALA A 20 10.23 2.23 -2.32
C ALA A 20 11.06 1.16 -3.05
N LEU A 21 11.14 -0.06 -2.48
CA LEU A 21 12.00 -1.11 -3.01
C LEU A 21 11.70 -1.42 -4.48
N ALA A 22 10.41 -1.40 -4.86
CA ALA A 22 9.97 -1.60 -6.24
C ALA A 22 10.50 -0.52 -7.21
N GLY A 23 10.84 0.67 -6.72
CA GLY A 23 11.40 1.77 -7.52
C GLY A 23 12.90 1.67 -7.74
N VAL A 24 13.65 1.06 -6.82
CA VAL A 24 15.13 0.99 -6.85
C VAL A 24 15.68 -0.39 -7.23
N CYS A 25 14.87 -1.44 -7.19
CA CYS A 25 15.30 -2.78 -7.57
C CYS A 25 15.51 -2.91 -9.08
N SER A 26 16.23 -3.96 -9.50
CA SER A 26 16.28 -4.35 -10.92
C SER A 26 14.86 -4.62 -11.46
N PRO A 27 14.55 -4.21 -12.71
CA PRO A 27 13.26 -4.52 -13.34
C PRO A 27 12.90 -6.01 -13.31
N THR A 28 13.91 -6.88 -13.36
CA THR A 28 13.74 -8.34 -13.38
C THR A 28 13.12 -8.93 -12.10
N VAL A 29 13.13 -8.19 -10.98
CA VAL A 29 12.59 -8.65 -9.69
C VAL A 29 11.37 -7.86 -9.22
N ARG A 30 10.93 -6.83 -9.97
CA ARG A 30 9.83 -5.94 -9.58
C ARG A 30 8.50 -6.69 -9.39
N ASP A 31 8.26 -7.69 -10.22
CA ASP A 31 7.09 -8.60 -10.18
C ASP A 31 7.02 -9.50 -8.93
N ARG A 32 8.06 -9.45 -8.08
CA ARG A 32 8.14 -10.19 -6.83
C ARG A 32 8.08 -9.29 -5.60
N ILE A 33 7.80 -8.00 -5.78
CA ILE A 33 7.72 -6.99 -4.71
C ILE A 33 6.28 -6.49 -4.60
N ILE A 34 5.65 -6.77 -3.46
CA ILE A 34 4.36 -6.19 -3.09
C ILE A 34 4.65 -5.03 -2.14
N THR A 35 4.24 -3.82 -2.50
CA THR A 35 4.33 -2.63 -1.64
C THR A 35 2.98 -2.42 -0.97
N ILE A 36 2.97 -2.39 0.36
CA ILE A 36 1.81 -2.10 1.19
C ILE A 36 1.94 -0.66 1.67
N GLY A 37 0.87 0.11 1.48
CA GLY A 37 0.78 1.48 1.98
C GLY A 37 -0.60 1.76 2.56
N GLY A 38 -0.79 2.99 3.03
CA GLY A 38 -2.09 3.38 3.55
C GLY A 38 -2.09 4.74 4.23
N PHE A 39 -3.24 5.07 4.80
CA PHE A 39 -3.54 6.43 5.24
C PHE A 39 -3.38 6.64 6.76
N SER A 40 -3.15 5.55 7.49
CA SER A 40 -3.18 5.56 8.95
C SER A 40 -2.10 6.47 9.58
N LYS A 41 -0.92 6.56 8.96
CA LYS A 41 0.27 7.19 9.57
C LYS A 41 0.56 8.56 8.99
N ALA A 42 0.71 8.63 7.66
CA ALA A 42 0.94 9.89 6.96
C ALA A 42 -0.17 10.93 7.15
N PHE A 43 -1.43 10.49 7.33
CA PHE A 43 -2.60 11.38 7.38
C PHE A 43 -3.39 11.30 8.69
N ALA A 44 -2.83 10.66 9.73
CA ALA A 44 -3.50 10.46 11.02
C ALA A 44 -4.88 9.77 10.94
N MET A 45 -5.15 8.97 9.91
CA MET A 45 -6.44 8.30 9.67
C MET A 45 -6.52 6.88 10.27
N THR A 46 -5.90 6.63 11.43
CA THR A 46 -5.78 5.27 12.01
C THR A 46 -7.13 4.57 12.19
N GLY A 47 -8.18 5.31 12.57
CA GLY A 47 -9.53 4.82 12.76
C GLY A 47 -10.33 4.56 11.47
N LEU A 48 -9.89 5.08 10.31
CA LEU A 48 -10.63 4.95 9.04
C LEU A 48 -10.29 3.68 8.26
N ARG A 49 -9.31 2.90 8.74
CA ARG A 49 -9.04 1.53 8.26
C ARG A 49 -8.86 1.43 6.74
N LEU A 50 -8.18 2.41 6.14
CA LEU A 50 -7.91 2.44 4.70
C LEU A 50 -6.42 2.19 4.41
N GLY A 51 -6.16 1.23 3.53
CA GLY A 51 -4.84 0.86 3.03
C GLY A 51 -4.92 0.29 1.62
N TYR A 52 -3.76 0.09 1.00
CA TYR A 52 -3.65 -0.43 -0.37
C TYR A 52 -2.42 -1.32 -0.52
N ALA A 53 -2.45 -2.16 -1.56
CA ALA A 53 -1.31 -2.97 -1.98
C ALA A 53 -1.07 -2.77 -3.48
N VAL A 54 0.19 -2.64 -3.87
CA VAL A 54 0.62 -2.45 -5.26
C VAL A 54 1.70 -3.47 -5.61
N CYS A 55 1.59 -4.08 -6.78
CA CYS A 55 2.56 -5.00 -7.36
C CYS A 55 2.45 -4.91 -8.89
N SER A 56 3.56 -5.05 -9.60
CA SER A 56 3.55 -5.02 -11.08
C SER A 56 2.95 -6.29 -11.67
N ASP A 57 3.09 -7.44 -11.00
CA ASP A 57 2.44 -8.69 -11.40
C ASP A 57 1.05 -8.79 -10.77
N ASP A 58 0.06 -8.52 -11.61
CA ASP A 58 -1.37 -8.47 -11.30
C ASP A 58 -1.92 -9.78 -10.70
N LYS A 59 -1.26 -10.95 -10.91
CA LYS A 59 -1.73 -12.20 -10.32
C LYS A 59 -1.78 -12.13 -8.79
N TRP A 60 -0.86 -11.37 -8.18
CA TRP A 60 -0.82 -11.19 -6.73
C TRP A 60 -1.96 -10.30 -6.24
N ILE A 61 -2.23 -9.20 -6.93
CA ILE A 61 -3.32 -8.27 -6.60
C ILE A 61 -4.67 -8.96 -6.75
N LYS A 62 -4.90 -9.69 -7.86
CA LYS A 62 -6.12 -10.49 -8.07
C LYS A 62 -6.30 -11.57 -7.02
N GLY A 63 -5.22 -12.28 -6.65
CA GLY A 63 -5.25 -13.29 -5.59
C GLY A 63 -5.69 -12.70 -4.24
N MET A 64 -5.09 -11.57 -3.84
CA MET A 64 -5.46 -10.85 -2.62
C MET A 64 -6.92 -10.37 -2.67
N GLY A 65 -7.35 -9.79 -3.80
CA GLY A 65 -8.73 -9.36 -4.00
C GLY A 65 -9.75 -10.50 -3.88
N LYS A 66 -9.43 -11.69 -4.39
CA LYS A 66 -10.28 -12.88 -4.25
C LYS A 66 -10.46 -13.31 -2.79
N ILE A 67 -9.37 -13.29 -2.00
CA ILE A 67 -9.41 -13.61 -0.58
C ILE A 67 -10.19 -12.54 0.19
N LEU A 68 -9.87 -11.26 -0.01
CA LEU A 68 -10.57 -10.15 0.65
C LEU A 68 -12.07 -10.14 0.34
N GLY A 69 -12.46 -10.49 -0.89
CA GLY A 69 -13.86 -10.63 -1.29
C GLY A 69 -14.64 -11.70 -0.52
N GLN A 70 -13.95 -12.66 0.12
CA GLN A 70 -14.57 -13.69 0.96
C GLN A 70 -14.47 -13.41 2.46
N ILE A 71 -13.60 -12.48 2.89
CA ILE A 71 -13.39 -12.17 4.32
C ILE A 71 -14.10 -10.88 4.71
N THR A 72 -13.92 -9.80 3.95
CA THR A 72 -14.38 -8.45 4.32
C THR A 72 -15.16 -7.74 3.22
N GLY A 73 -15.02 -8.15 1.96
CA GLY A 73 -15.58 -7.42 0.82
C GLY A 73 -14.79 -6.14 0.50
N CYS A 74 -15.49 -5.02 0.33
CA CYS A 74 -14.92 -3.74 -0.08
C CYS A 74 -14.53 -2.86 1.12
N ALA A 75 -13.56 -1.96 0.92
CA ALA A 75 -13.25 -0.92 1.91
C ALA A 75 -14.42 0.06 2.08
N CYS A 76 -14.55 0.68 3.25
CA CYS A 76 -15.63 1.63 3.56
C CYS A 76 -15.61 2.83 2.58
N THR A 77 -16.75 3.11 1.93
CA THR A 77 -16.89 4.20 0.95
C THR A 77 -16.53 5.57 1.51
N ALA A 78 -16.96 5.89 2.73
CA ALA A 78 -16.60 7.15 3.38
C ALA A 78 -15.09 7.25 3.66
N SER A 79 -14.47 6.13 4.01
CA SER A 79 -13.01 6.08 4.21
C SER A 79 -12.28 6.28 2.88
N GLN A 80 -12.74 5.65 1.80
CA GLN A 80 -12.20 5.85 0.44
C GLN A 80 -12.31 7.33 -0.01
N ALA A 81 -13.45 7.98 0.25
CA ALA A 81 -13.61 9.42 -0.03
C ALA A 81 -12.64 10.28 0.79
N GLY A 82 -12.45 9.97 2.08
CA GLY A 82 -11.44 10.62 2.91
C GLY A 82 -10.02 10.39 2.41
N GLY A 83 -9.72 9.18 1.92
CA GLY A 83 -8.44 8.86 1.30
C GLY A 83 -8.19 9.65 0.01
N LEU A 84 -9.22 9.81 -0.82
CA LEU A 84 -9.13 10.65 -2.02
C LEU A 84 -8.87 12.12 -1.68
N ALA A 85 -9.50 12.65 -0.63
CA ALA A 85 -9.27 14.02 -0.19
C ALA A 85 -7.88 14.23 0.45
N ALA A 86 -7.21 13.15 0.88
CA ALA A 86 -5.87 13.20 1.45
C ALA A 86 -4.75 13.13 0.38
N LEU A 87 -5.05 12.62 -0.82
CA LEU A 87 -4.12 12.55 -1.96
C LEU A 87 -4.05 13.88 -2.71
#